data_AF-A0A9X6UBY6-F1
#
_entry.id   AF-A0A9X6UBY6-F1
#
_cell.length_a   1.000
_cell.length_b   1.000
_cell.length_c   1.000
_cell.angle_alpha   90.00
_cell.angle_beta   90.00
_cell.angle_gamma   90.00
#
_symmetry.space_group_name_H-M   'P 1'
#
loop_
_entity.id
_entity.type
_entity.pdbx_description
1 polymer ?
#
loop_
_entity_poly.entity_id
_entity_poly.type
_entity_poly.pdbx_seq_one_letter_code
_entity_poly.pdbx_strand_id
1 'polypeptide(L)'
;MANRSQFPSKVDSFVELYDMPPSKFNQAKRYQELKLKPTLNQTEQNELNGLTTQLNSYIITPETWNKMADCIVNVETFFKDKVDGYINTKQAEWATYVNDFVHKGVYSASVAYKFQNMVTYNGDLYLCTKNTPAGTVPTNTGYWQKISTKGDKGDVGLNTYYRGQYSATATYKVGDAVSYQGNLFYCSTDTTVGKAPTDSAYWFLFDRFIASKTAPTVKQEGLMWIEIID
;
A
#
# COMPACT_ATOMS: atom_id res chain seq x y z
N MET A 1 -27.06 -36.85 8.62
CA MET A 1 -28.50 -36.57 8.56
C MET A 1 -28.77 -35.89 7.23
N ALA A 2 -29.86 -36.22 6.52
CA ALA A 2 -30.19 -35.53 5.28
C ALA A 2 -30.48 -34.05 5.61
N ASN A 3 -29.71 -33.13 5.02
CA ASN A 3 -29.93 -31.69 5.15
C ASN A 3 -31.21 -31.32 4.40
N ARG A 4 -32.21 -30.82 5.12
CA ARG A 4 -33.53 -30.43 4.56
C ARG A 4 -33.59 -28.99 4.08
N SER A 5 -32.57 -28.21 4.42
CA SER A 5 -32.46 -26.79 4.05
C SER A 5 -31.83 -26.66 2.66
N GLN A 6 -32.32 -25.68 1.89
CA GLN A 6 -31.82 -25.34 0.55
C GLN A 6 -30.81 -24.19 0.58
N PHE A 7 -30.62 -23.56 1.74
CA PHE A 7 -29.60 -22.53 1.93
C PHE A 7 -28.19 -23.14 1.83
N PRO A 8 -27.21 -22.48 1.18
CA PRO A 8 -27.22 -21.09 0.69
C PRO A 8 -27.73 -20.90 -0.75
N SER A 9 -28.09 -21.96 -1.47
CA SER A 9 -28.49 -21.85 -2.89
C SER A 9 -29.83 -21.15 -3.09
N LYS A 10 -30.75 -21.28 -2.13
CA LYS A 10 -32.06 -20.65 -2.12
C LYS A 10 -32.49 -20.39 -0.68
N VAL A 11 -33.28 -19.33 -0.46
CA VAL A 11 -33.93 -19.06 0.82
C VAL A 11 -34.97 -20.16 1.10
N ASP A 12 -34.89 -20.75 2.30
CA ASP A 12 -35.86 -21.74 2.75
C ASP A 12 -37.23 -21.11 3.01
N SER A 13 -38.28 -21.78 2.54
CA SER A 13 -39.66 -21.43 2.84
C SER A 13 -40.18 -22.27 4.00
N PHE A 14 -40.83 -21.60 4.94
CA PHE A 14 -41.51 -22.23 6.08
C PHE A 14 -43.02 -21.99 5.96
N VAL A 15 -43.80 -22.92 6.48
CA VAL A 15 -45.26 -22.77 6.56
C VAL A 15 -45.56 -21.94 7.80
N GLU A 16 -46.31 -20.85 7.62
CA GLU A 16 -46.80 -20.07 8.76
C GLU A 16 -47.75 -20.90 9.62
N LEU A 17 -47.56 -20.81 10.93
CA LEU A 17 -48.37 -21.49 11.91
C LEU A 17 -49.41 -20.54 12.49
N TYR A 18 -50.61 -21.06 12.68
CA TYR A 18 -51.74 -20.37 13.31
C TYR A 18 -52.27 -21.18 14.48
N ASP A 19 -52.94 -20.49 15.40
CA ASP A 19 -53.69 -21.16 16.46
C ASP A 19 -54.80 -22.04 15.85
N MET A 20 -54.96 -23.23 16.41
CA MET A 20 -55.93 -24.20 15.91
C MET A 20 -57.36 -23.70 16.15
N PRO A 21 -58.20 -23.52 15.11
CA PRO A 21 -59.57 -23.11 15.30
C PRO A 21 -60.43 -24.29 15.80
N PRO A 22 -61.54 -24.03 16.52
CA PRO A 22 -62.43 -25.09 17.03
C PRO A 22 -62.96 -26.05 15.95
N SER A 23 -63.12 -25.58 14.71
CA SER A 23 -63.58 -26.40 13.57
C SER A 23 -62.63 -27.54 13.21
N LYS A 24 -61.35 -27.45 13.60
CA LYS A 24 -60.32 -28.46 13.35
C LYS A 24 -60.15 -29.47 14.50
N PHE A 25 -60.89 -29.30 15.60
CA PHE A 25 -60.78 -30.14 16.80
C PHE A 25 -60.92 -31.64 16.52
N ASN A 26 -61.94 -32.05 15.74
CA ASN A 26 -62.18 -33.46 15.42
C ASN A 26 -61.01 -34.06 14.62
N GLN A 27 -60.40 -33.27 13.74
CA GLN A 27 -59.26 -33.70 12.91
C GLN A 27 -58.01 -33.85 13.77
N ALA A 28 -57.77 -32.93 14.72
CA ALA A 28 -56.66 -33.01 15.66
C ALA A 28 -56.80 -34.17 16.65
N LYS A 29 -58.00 -34.42 17.16
CA LYS A 29 -58.29 -35.58 18.02
C LYS A 29 -57.98 -36.88 17.27
N ARG A 30 -58.47 -37.02 16.04
CA ARG A 30 -58.21 -38.19 15.20
C ARG A 30 -56.72 -38.37 14.89
N TYR A 31 -56.02 -37.28 14.62
CA TYR A 31 -54.57 -37.27 14.42
C TYR A 31 -53.82 -37.80 15.65
N GLN A 32 -54.20 -37.37 16.85
CA GLN A 32 -53.61 -37.85 18.11
C GLN A 32 -53.91 -39.34 18.35
N GLU A 33 -55.15 -39.78 18.14
CA GLU A 33 -55.54 -41.19 18.28
C GLU A 33 -54.70 -42.11 17.38
N LEU A 34 -54.47 -41.71 16.13
CA LEU A 34 -53.62 -42.45 15.19
C LEU A 34 -52.14 -42.44 15.62
N LYS A 35 -51.63 -41.34 16.15
CA LYS A 35 -50.24 -41.25 16.65
C LYS A 35 -49.97 -42.06 17.92
N LEU A 36 -51.00 -42.30 18.74
CA LEU A 36 -50.89 -43.09 19.98
C LEU A 36 -50.89 -44.60 19.71
N LYS A 37 -51.31 -45.05 18.52
CA LYS A 37 -51.31 -46.47 18.17
C LYS A 37 -49.87 -46.99 17.99
N PRO A 38 -49.52 -48.16 18.55
CA PRO A 38 -48.18 -48.73 18.43
C PRO A 38 -47.87 -49.18 17.00
N THR A 39 -48.88 -49.58 16.22
CA THR A 39 -48.77 -49.97 14.82
C THR A 39 -49.97 -49.43 14.04
N LEU A 40 -49.70 -48.97 12.81
CA LEU A 40 -50.70 -48.44 11.88
C LEU A 40 -50.78 -49.36 10.67
N ASN A 41 -51.99 -49.67 10.21
CA ASN A 41 -52.16 -50.30 8.91
C ASN A 41 -52.00 -49.28 7.76
N GLN A 42 -51.91 -49.74 6.51
CA GLN A 42 -51.68 -48.85 5.36
C GLN A 42 -52.76 -47.77 5.20
N THR A 43 -54.02 -48.10 5.48
CA THR A 43 -55.15 -47.15 5.38
C THR A 43 -55.04 -46.07 6.45
N GLU A 44 -54.72 -46.46 7.69
CA GLU A 44 -54.51 -45.55 8.81
C GLU A 44 -53.27 -44.68 8.61
N GLN A 45 -52.22 -45.22 7.99
CA GLN A 45 -51.03 -44.45 7.63
C GLN A 45 -51.34 -43.38 6.56
N ASN A 46 -52.15 -43.74 5.56
CA ASN A 46 -52.62 -42.80 4.54
C ASN A 46 -53.53 -41.73 5.15
N GLU A 47 -54.43 -42.10 6.07
CA GLU A 47 -55.27 -41.18 6.83
C GLU A 47 -54.42 -40.20 7.65
N LEU A 48 -53.40 -40.71 8.35
CA LEU A 48 -52.48 -39.90 9.14
C LEU A 48 -51.70 -38.91 8.28
N ASN A 49 -51.23 -39.31 7.10
CA ASN A 49 -50.56 -38.42 6.15
C ASN A 49 -51.50 -37.33 5.62
N GLY A 50 -52.75 -37.69 5.34
CA GLY A 50 -53.81 -36.75 4.94
C GLY A 50 -54.13 -35.72 6.03
N LEU A 51 -54.26 -36.17 7.28
CA LEU A 51 -54.48 -35.29 8.45
C LEU A 51 -53.26 -34.41 8.72
N THR A 52 -52.04 -34.94 8.57
CA THR A 52 -50.80 -34.15 8.70
C THR A 52 -50.78 -33.00 7.70
N THR A 53 -51.22 -33.24 6.46
CA THR A 53 -51.31 -32.21 5.42
C THR A 53 -52.37 -31.16 5.75
N GLN A 54 -53.56 -31.59 6.19
CA GLN A 54 -54.66 -30.69 6.56
C GLN A 54 -54.37 -29.85 7.80
N LEU A 55 -53.56 -30.37 8.72
CA LEU A 55 -53.19 -29.72 9.97
C LEU A 55 -51.83 -29.01 9.90
N ASN A 56 -51.14 -29.02 8.76
CA ASN A 56 -49.76 -28.57 8.61
C ASN A 56 -49.52 -27.12 9.09
N SER A 57 -50.49 -26.23 8.90
CA SER A 57 -50.43 -24.84 9.38
C SER A 57 -50.81 -24.66 10.86
N TYR A 58 -51.12 -25.74 11.58
CA TYR A 58 -51.60 -25.71 12.96
C TYR A 58 -50.80 -26.62 13.91
N ILE A 59 -49.88 -27.45 13.40
CA ILE A 59 -49.08 -28.37 14.21
C ILE A 59 -47.60 -28.28 13.84
N ILE A 60 -46.74 -28.46 14.84
CA ILE A 60 -45.29 -28.62 14.62
C ILE A 60 -45.00 -30.11 14.45
N THR A 61 -44.47 -30.49 13.30
CA THR A 61 -43.98 -31.85 13.06
C THR A 61 -42.46 -31.92 13.25
N PRO A 62 -41.90 -33.10 13.56
CA PRO A 62 -40.45 -33.27 13.58
C PRO A 62 -39.79 -32.87 12.26
N GLU A 63 -40.47 -33.03 11.12
CA GLU A 63 -39.95 -32.62 9.82
C GLU A 63 -39.81 -31.09 9.72
N THR A 64 -40.85 -30.34 10.10
CA THR A 64 -40.82 -28.86 10.13
C THR A 64 -39.75 -28.35 11.10
N TRP A 65 -39.65 -28.97 12.28
CA TRP A 65 -38.70 -28.57 13.30
C TRP A 65 -37.25 -28.89 12.91
N ASN A 66 -37.00 -30.08 12.36
CA ASN A 66 -35.68 -30.46 11.87
C ASN A 66 -35.25 -29.58 10.69
N LYS A 67 -36.18 -29.22 9.79
CA LYS A 67 -35.87 -28.26 8.71
C LYS A 67 -35.48 -26.89 9.25
N MET A 68 -36.15 -26.40 10.30
CA MET A 68 -35.79 -25.15 10.96
C MET A 68 -34.39 -25.22 11.58
N ALA A 69 -34.09 -26.31 12.30
CA ALA A 69 -32.77 -26.53 12.89
C ALA A 69 -31.66 -26.60 11.81
N ASP A 70 -31.88 -27.36 10.73
CA ASP A 70 -30.96 -27.45 9.59
C ASP A 70 -30.71 -26.07 8.95
N CYS A 71 -31.77 -25.25 8.80
CA CYS A 71 -31.65 -23.90 8.27
C CYS A 71 -30.79 -23.00 9.16
N ILE A 72 -31.01 -23.01 10.47
CA ILE A 72 -30.21 -22.21 11.42
C ILE A 72 -28.74 -22.63 11.35
N VAL A 73 -28.46 -23.93 11.41
CA VAL A 73 -27.10 -24.47 11.33
C VAL A 73 -26.42 -24.10 10.02
N ASN A 74 -27.13 -24.16 8.89
CA ASN A 74 -26.58 -23.77 7.59
C ASN A 74 -26.28 -22.27 7.52
N VAL A 75 -27.13 -21.42 8.11
CA VAL A 75 -26.89 -19.97 8.18
C VAL A 75 -25.67 -19.66 9.03
N GLU A 76 -25.56 -20.25 10.23
CA GLU A 76 -24.39 -20.09 11.11
C GLU A 76 -23.10 -20.55 10.42
N THR A 77 -23.14 -21.73 9.79
CA THR A 77 -21.98 -22.30 9.07
C THR A 77 -21.60 -21.42 7.89
N PHE A 78 -22.56 -20.87 7.15
CA PHE A 78 -22.29 -19.99 6.02
C PHE A 78 -21.59 -18.71 6.46
N PHE A 79 -22.09 -18.02 7.49
CA PHE A 79 -21.44 -16.80 7.97
C PHE A 79 -20.05 -17.10 8.56
N LYS A 80 -19.92 -18.14 9.39
CA LYS A 80 -18.66 -18.52 10.01
C LYS A 80 -17.59 -18.94 8.99
N ASP A 81 -17.92 -19.84 8.07
CA ASP A 81 -16.90 -20.48 7.24
C ASP A 81 -16.78 -19.80 5.87
N LYS A 82 -17.90 -19.35 5.29
CA LYS A 82 -17.91 -18.75 3.95
C LYS A 82 -17.74 -17.24 4.00
N VAL A 83 -18.30 -16.54 4.98
CA VAL A 83 -18.13 -15.08 5.09
C VAL A 83 -16.85 -14.74 5.84
N ASP A 84 -16.70 -15.15 7.10
CA ASP A 84 -15.49 -14.81 7.86
C ASP A 84 -14.25 -15.44 7.25
N GLY A 85 -14.33 -16.70 6.81
CA GLY A 85 -13.25 -17.37 6.08
C GLY A 85 -12.84 -16.60 4.81
N TYR A 86 -13.80 -16.09 4.04
CA TYR A 86 -13.52 -15.29 2.84
C TYR A 86 -12.92 -13.94 3.20
N ILE A 87 -13.45 -13.24 4.20
CA ILE A 87 -12.93 -11.94 4.67
C ILE A 87 -11.49 -12.11 5.15
N ASN A 88 -11.21 -13.10 6.00
CA ASN A 88 -9.86 -13.38 6.49
C ASN A 88 -8.88 -13.70 5.34
N THR A 89 -9.33 -14.48 4.35
CA THR A 89 -8.54 -14.77 3.15
C THR A 89 -8.22 -13.49 2.38
N LYS A 90 -9.21 -12.62 2.15
CA LYS A 90 -9.01 -11.34 1.47
C LYS A 90 -8.14 -10.37 2.25
N GLN A 91 -8.26 -10.35 3.58
CA GLN A 91 -7.38 -9.55 4.44
C GLN A 91 -5.91 -10.02 4.32
N ALA A 92 -5.66 -11.34 4.28
CA ALA A 92 -4.31 -11.87 4.09
C ALA A 92 -3.73 -11.57 2.70
N GLU A 93 -4.55 -11.71 1.65
CA GLU A 93 -4.18 -11.30 0.28
C GLU A 93 -3.81 -9.81 0.23
N TRP A 94 -4.64 -8.94 0.82
CA TRP A 94 -4.41 -7.50 0.86
C TRP A 94 -3.16 -7.14 1.67
N ALA A 95 -2.95 -7.76 2.83
CA ALA A 95 -1.75 -7.56 3.63
C ALA A 95 -0.48 -7.93 2.84
N THR A 96 -0.52 -9.01 2.06
CA THR A 96 0.60 -9.40 1.18
C THR A 96 0.86 -8.34 0.12
N TYR A 97 -0.20 -7.85 -0.52
CA TYR A 97 -0.11 -6.79 -1.53
C TYR A 97 0.51 -5.50 -0.97
N VAL A 98 0.09 -5.08 0.22
CA VAL A 98 0.65 -3.89 0.90
C VAL A 98 2.10 -4.13 1.32
N ASN A 99 2.44 -5.30 1.86
CA ASN A 99 3.82 -5.62 2.26
C ASN A 99 4.78 -5.70 1.07
N ASP A 100 4.27 -6.09 -0.11
CA ASP A 100 5.05 -6.09 -1.35
C ASP A 100 5.19 -4.65 -1.93
N PHE A 101 4.36 -3.68 -1.51
CA PHE A 101 4.53 -2.26 -1.86
C PHE A 101 5.62 -1.60 -0.99
N VAL A 102 6.87 -1.99 -1.22
CA VAL A 102 8.00 -1.50 -0.42
C VAL A 102 9.23 -1.20 -1.28
N HIS A 103 10.00 -0.20 -0.85
CA HIS A 103 11.33 0.07 -1.41
C HIS A 103 12.34 -0.95 -0.88
N LYS A 104 12.91 -1.73 -1.78
CA LYS A 104 13.85 -2.82 -1.48
C LYS A 104 15.32 -2.36 -1.48
N GLY A 105 15.58 -1.05 -1.59
CA GLY A 105 16.93 -0.49 -1.66
C GLY A 105 17.55 -0.58 -3.06
N VAL A 106 18.87 -0.77 -3.11
CA VAL A 106 19.62 -0.88 -4.38
C VAL A 106 19.33 -2.24 -5.04
N TYR A 107 19.18 -2.24 -6.37
CA TYR A 107 18.95 -3.45 -7.14
C TYR A 107 20.08 -4.49 -6.95
N SER A 108 19.70 -5.76 -6.80
CA SER A 108 20.59 -6.91 -6.76
C SER A 108 20.18 -7.97 -7.78
N ALA A 109 21.14 -8.49 -8.54
CA ALA A 109 20.91 -9.55 -9.52
C ALA A 109 20.57 -10.91 -8.89
N SER A 110 20.88 -11.12 -7.60
CA SER A 110 20.56 -12.38 -6.89
C SER A 110 19.13 -12.45 -6.36
N VAL A 111 18.36 -11.35 -6.46
CA VAL A 111 17.05 -11.20 -5.85
C VAL A 111 15.96 -11.16 -6.93
N ALA A 112 14.90 -11.94 -6.73
CA ALA A 112 13.65 -11.80 -7.48
C ALA A 112 12.78 -10.72 -6.83
N TYR A 113 12.19 -9.86 -7.64
CA TYR A 113 11.33 -8.76 -7.15
C TYR A 113 9.88 -9.02 -7.53
N LYS A 114 8.95 -8.64 -6.65
CA LYS A 114 7.52 -8.77 -6.91
C LYS A 114 6.93 -7.49 -7.49
N PHE A 115 5.73 -7.61 -8.03
CA PHE A 115 4.89 -6.49 -8.45
C PHE A 115 4.88 -5.40 -7.38
N GLN A 116 5.10 -4.15 -7.80
CA GLN A 116 5.19 -2.94 -6.98
C GLN A 116 6.37 -2.83 -6.01
N ASN A 117 7.33 -3.75 -6.02
CA ASN A 117 8.61 -3.48 -5.38
C ASN A 117 9.28 -2.29 -6.07
N MET A 118 9.93 -1.43 -5.28
CA MET A 118 10.72 -0.32 -5.80
C MET A 118 12.20 -0.59 -5.56
N VAL A 119 13.04 -0.31 -6.54
CA VAL A 119 14.50 -0.45 -6.44
C VAL A 119 15.22 0.77 -6.98
N THR A 120 16.37 1.07 -6.42
CA THR A 120 17.28 2.09 -6.95
C THR A 120 18.32 1.44 -7.84
N TYR A 121 18.50 1.94 -9.05
CA TYR A 121 19.50 1.45 -10.01
C TYR A 121 20.14 2.63 -10.73
N ASN A 122 21.48 2.75 -10.66
CA ASN A 122 22.25 3.89 -11.16
C ASN A 122 21.77 5.26 -10.62
N GLY A 123 21.16 5.29 -9.44
CA GLY A 123 20.61 6.50 -8.81
C GLY A 123 19.16 6.80 -9.18
N ASP A 124 18.61 6.17 -10.23
CA ASP A 124 17.22 6.29 -10.63
C ASP A 124 16.34 5.32 -9.83
N LEU A 125 15.06 5.68 -9.64
CA LEU A 125 14.08 4.84 -8.97
C LEU A 125 13.23 4.11 -10.01
N TYR A 126 13.16 2.78 -9.87
CA TYR A 126 12.37 1.90 -10.72
C TYR A 126 11.29 1.20 -9.90
N LEU A 127 10.09 1.10 -10.49
CA LEU A 127 8.96 0.35 -9.99
C LEU A 127 8.83 -0.94 -10.79
N CYS A 128 8.70 -2.05 -10.09
CA CYS A 128 8.45 -3.35 -10.68
C CYS A 128 6.98 -3.44 -11.15
N THR A 129 6.74 -3.61 -12.45
CA THR A 129 5.39 -3.68 -13.05
C THR A 129 4.87 -5.10 -13.16
N LYS A 130 5.73 -6.11 -13.01
CA LYS A 130 5.40 -7.55 -12.99
C LYS A 130 6.43 -8.31 -12.18
N ASN A 131 6.06 -9.43 -11.55
CA ASN A 131 7.02 -10.29 -10.84
C ASN A 131 8.22 -10.63 -11.74
N THR A 132 9.43 -10.33 -11.27
CA THR A 132 10.67 -10.54 -11.99
C THR A 132 11.42 -11.75 -11.45
N PRO A 133 11.94 -12.64 -12.32
CA PRO A 133 12.94 -13.60 -11.89
C PRO A 133 14.24 -12.89 -11.51
N ALA A 134 15.04 -13.54 -10.66
CA ALA A 134 16.37 -13.04 -10.28
C ALA A 134 17.22 -12.78 -11.53
N GLY A 135 17.96 -11.67 -11.54
CA GLY A 135 18.80 -11.24 -12.65
C GLY A 135 18.09 -10.35 -13.69
N THR A 136 16.80 -10.08 -13.54
CA THR A 136 16.08 -9.15 -14.44
C THR A 136 16.47 -7.72 -14.14
N VAL A 137 17.24 -7.10 -15.02
CA VAL A 137 17.75 -5.73 -14.84
C VAL A 137 16.64 -4.66 -14.90
N PRO A 138 16.72 -3.58 -14.11
CA PRO A 138 15.70 -2.51 -14.09
C PRO A 138 15.51 -1.74 -15.40
N THR A 139 16.44 -1.87 -16.35
CA THR A 139 16.33 -1.29 -17.69
C THR A 139 15.36 -2.06 -18.60
N ASN A 140 14.92 -3.27 -18.21
CA ASN A 140 13.95 -4.05 -18.96
C ASN A 140 12.52 -3.50 -18.76
N THR A 141 12.02 -2.78 -19.76
CA THR A 141 10.70 -2.14 -19.75
C THR A 141 9.51 -3.11 -19.71
N GLY A 142 9.74 -4.40 -19.97
CA GLY A 142 8.71 -5.44 -19.83
C GLY A 142 8.35 -5.77 -18.38
N TYR A 143 9.24 -5.42 -17.45
CA TYR A 143 9.14 -5.75 -16.02
C TYR A 143 9.30 -4.55 -15.09
N TRP A 144 9.92 -3.47 -15.58
CA TRP A 144 10.28 -2.31 -14.77
C TRP A 144 9.84 -1.02 -15.46
N GLN A 145 9.39 -0.06 -14.65
CA GLN A 145 9.07 1.28 -15.06
C GLN A 145 9.95 2.26 -14.29
N LYS A 146 10.66 3.13 -14.98
CA LYS A 146 11.37 4.23 -14.31
C LYS A 146 10.34 5.25 -13.80
N ILE A 147 10.38 5.53 -12.49
CA ILE A 147 9.42 6.42 -11.83
C ILE A 147 10.07 7.69 -11.27
N SER A 148 11.40 7.71 -11.10
CA SER A 148 12.14 8.91 -10.77
C SER A 148 13.54 8.85 -11.36
N THR A 149 14.10 10.01 -11.70
CA THR A 149 15.49 10.15 -12.16
C THR A 149 16.28 10.83 -11.07
N LYS A 150 17.53 10.42 -10.86
CA LYS A 150 18.45 11.10 -9.96
C LYS A 150 18.57 12.57 -10.39
N GLY A 151 18.41 13.50 -9.45
CA GLY A 151 18.68 14.91 -9.70
C GLY A 151 20.15 15.15 -10.01
N ASP A 152 20.44 16.23 -10.72
CA ASP A 152 21.81 16.65 -10.98
C ASP A 152 22.57 16.84 -9.66
N LYS A 153 23.84 16.45 -9.65
CA LYS A 153 24.70 16.75 -8.52
C LYS A 153 24.79 18.27 -8.44
N GLY A 154 24.37 18.86 -7.31
CA GLY A 154 24.55 20.29 -7.08
C GLY A 154 26.03 20.67 -7.22
N ASP A 155 26.27 21.91 -7.64
CA ASP A 155 27.63 22.44 -7.76
C ASP A 155 28.41 22.21 -6.46
N VAL A 156 29.67 21.82 -6.59
CA VAL A 156 30.54 21.62 -5.44
C VAL A 156 30.61 22.94 -4.70
N GLY A 157 30.07 23.00 -3.48
CA GLY A 157 30.31 24.12 -2.58
C GLY A 157 31.81 24.30 -2.46
N LEU A 158 32.32 25.48 -2.86
CA LEU A 158 33.72 25.81 -2.76
C LEU A 158 34.11 25.67 -1.28
N ASN A 159 34.85 24.61 -0.95
CA ASN A 159 35.35 24.36 0.39
C ASN A 159 36.53 25.32 0.61
N THR A 160 36.24 26.62 0.58
CA THR A 160 37.23 27.69 0.44
C THR A 160 37.86 28.04 1.76
N TYR A 161 39.18 27.96 1.82
CA TYR A 161 39.97 28.45 2.92
C TYR A 161 40.51 29.84 2.56
N TYR A 162 39.91 30.89 3.12
CA TYR A 162 40.39 32.24 2.87
C TYR A 162 41.76 32.47 3.52
N ARG A 163 42.76 32.80 2.69
CA ARG A 163 44.17 33.01 3.09
C ARG A 163 44.55 34.48 3.22
N GLY A 164 43.60 35.41 3.09
CA GLY A 164 43.87 36.84 3.14
C GLY A 164 44.27 37.41 1.77
N GLN A 165 45.00 38.52 1.78
CA GLN A 165 45.48 39.17 0.55
C GLN A 165 46.54 38.30 -0.15
N TYR A 166 46.50 38.25 -1.49
CA TYR A 166 47.51 37.54 -2.28
C TYR A 166 48.92 38.05 -1.99
N SER A 167 49.84 37.10 -1.79
CA SER A 167 51.28 37.34 -1.65
C SER A 167 52.04 36.63 -2.76
N ALA A 168 52.93 37.35 -3.44
CA ALA A 168 53.79 36.79 -4.48
C ALA A 168 54.83 35.79 -3.96
N THR A 169 55.08 35.75 -2.65
CA THR A 169 56.03 34.83 -2.01
C THR A 169 55.37 33.56 -1.46
N ALA A 170 54.03 33.48 -1.47
CA ALA A 170 53.28 32.34 -0.93
C ALA A 170 52.92 31.33 -2.02
N THR A 171 52.69 30.08 -1.61
CA THR A 171 52.07 29.04 -2.42
C THR A 171 50.65 28.78 -1.91
N TYR A 172 49.74 28.47 -2.83
CA TYR A 172 48.32 28.28 -2.55
C TYR A 172 47.88 26.93 -3.10
N LYS A 173 46.98 26.26 -2.40
CA LYS A 173 46.48 24.94 -2.81
C LYS A 173 45.06 25.04 -3.35
N VAL A 174 44.66 24.04 -4.13
CA VAL A 174 43.25 23.87 -4.52
C VAL A 174 42.37 23.93 -3.28
N GLY A 175 41.40 24.85 -3.26
CA GLY A 175 40.62 25.12 -2.04
C GLY A 175 40.94 26.46 -1.40
N ASP A 176 42.11 27.06 -1.61
CA ASP A 176 42.45 28.34 -1.00
C ASP A 176 41.78 29.50 -1.74
N ALA A 177 41.40 30.56 -1.03
CA ALA A 177 40.89 31.81 -1.60
C ALA A 177 41.76 33.00 -1.17
N VAL A 178 42.05 33.93 -2.08
CA VAL A 178 42.86 35.13 -1.82
C VAL A 178 42.19 36.39 -2.36
N SER A 179 42.40 37.51 -1.67
CA SER A 179 41.97 38.82 -2.17
C SER A 179 43.09 39.45 -3.01
N TYR A 180 42.77 39.89 -4.22
CA TYR A 180 43.69 40.59 -5.11
C TYR A 180 42.96 41.69 -5.89
N GLN A 181 43.49 42.92 -5.84
CA GLN A 181 42.91 44.10 -6.51
C GLN A 181 41.41 44.33 -6.22
N GLY A 182 40.96 44.03 -4.99
CA GLY A 182 39.56 44.21 -4.56
C GLY A 182 38.61 43.07 -4.95
N ASN A 183 39.11 42.02 -5.59
CA ASN A 183 38.35 40.84 -5.96
C ASN A 183 38.81 39.61 -5.17
N LEU A 184 37.90 38.67 -4.95
CA LEU A 184 38.22 37.37 -4.34
C LEU A 184 38.53 36.37 -5.46
N PHE A 185 39.64 35.66 -5.34
CA PHE A 185 40.05 34.62 -6.28
C PHE A 185 40.15 33.29 -5.56
N TYR A 186 39.64 32.25 -6.18
CA TYR A 186 39.74 30.87 -5.76
C TYR A 186 40.88 30.17 -6.48
N CYS A 187 41.75 29.49 -5.75
CA CYS A 187 42.80 28.66 -6.32
C CYS A 187 42.19 27.34 -6.83
N SER A 188 42.19 27.18 -8.16
CA SER A 188 41.69 25.98 -8.85
C SER A 188 42.80 24.96 -9.16
N THR A 189 44.07 25.33 -8.99
CA THR A 189 45.24 24.45 -9.18
C THR A 189 46.38 24.89 -8.28
N ASP A 190 47.05 23.95 -7.60
CA ASP A 190 48.18 24.25 -6.71
C ASP A 190 49.22 25.16 -7.37
N THR A 191 49.50 26.30 -6.73
CA THR A 191 50.44 27.29 -7.24
C THR A 191 51.86 27.05 -6.73
N THR A 192 52.83 27.35 -7.60
CA THR A 192 54.19 27.69 -7.16
C THR A 192 54.27 29.19 -6.81
N VAL A 193 55.39 29.61 -6.23
CA VAL A 193 55.62 31.00 -5.84
C VAL A 193 55.52 31.93 -7.06
N GLY A 194 54.89 33.11 -6.89
CA GLY A 194 54.82 34.15 -7.92
C GLY A 194 53.69 34.01 -8.95
N LYS A 195 52.77 33.05 -8.80
CA LYS A 195 51.60 32.92 -9.67
C LYS A 195 50.49 33.89 -9.28
N ALA A 196 50.36 34.99 -10.03
CA ALA A 196 49.41 36.05 -9.75
C ALA A 196 47.95 35.57 -9.94
N PRO A 197 46.97 36.10 -9.18
CA PRO A 197 45.55 35.74 -9.33
C PRO A 197 44.91 36.10 -10.68
N THR A 198 45.61 36.86 -11.52
CA THR A 198 45.22 37.11 -12.92
C THR A 198 45.53 35.94 -13.86
N ASP A 199 46.31 34.95 -13.41
CA ASP A 199 46.61 33.74 -14.18
C ASP A 199 45.45 32.74 -14.07
N SER A 200 44.62 32.68 -15.12
CA SER A 200 43.43 31.82 -15.19
C SER A 200 43.75 30.32 -15.22
N ALA A 201 45.02 29.93 -15.36
CA ALA A 201 45.43 28.53 -15.25
C ALA A 201 45.42 28.04 -13.79
N TYR A 202 45.53 28.95 -12.81
CA TYR A 202 45.60 28.63 -11.39
C TYR A 202 44.47 29.23 -10.56
N TRP A 203 43.86 30.31 -11.05
CA TRP A 203 42.92 31.12 -10.28
C TRP A 203 41.60 31.34 -11.02
N PHE A 204 40.50 31.24 -10.28
CA PHE A 204 39.15 31.54 -10.73
C PHE A 204 38.63 32.77 -9.96
N LEU A 205 38.07 33.75 -10.67
CA LEU A 205 37.46 34.93 -10.05
C LEU A 205 36.16 34.54 -9.36
N PHE A 206 36.09 34.70 -8.04
CA PHE A 206 34.87 34.53 -7.26
C PHE A 206 34.10 35.86 -7.25
N ASP A 207 32.84 35.81 -7.67
CA ASP A 207 32.07 36.94 -8.17
C ASP A 207 31.89 38.13 -7.18
N ARG A 208 31.60 39.30 -7.75
CA ARG A 208 31.64 40.66 -7.20
C ARG A 208 30.39 41.01 -6.37
N PHE A 209 30.16 40.34 -5.24
CA PHE A 209 29.15 40.82 -4.28
C PHE A 209 29.75 41.39 -3.01
N ILE A 210 29.34 42.62 -2.66
CA ILE A 210 29.66 43.27 -1.39
C ILE A 210 28.35 43.48 -0.64
N ALA A 211 28.28 43.07 0.63
CA ALA A 211 27.14 43.33 1.50
C ALA A 211 27.56 44.25 2.66
N SER A 212 26.91 45.41 2.79
CA SER A 212 27.22 46.42 3.81
C SER A 212 26.03 47.36 4.06
N LYS A 213 25.99 48.02 5.22
CA LYS A 213 25.00 49.08 5.53
C LYS A 213 25.21 50.36 4.72
N THR A 214 26.43 50.58 4.24
CA THR A 214 26.80 51.76 3.45
C THR A 214 27.33 51.33 2.09
N ALA A 215 26.90 52.04 1.03
CA ALA A 215 27.31 51.72 -0.34
C ALA A 215 28.84 51.87 -0.52
N PRO A 216 29.50 51.00 -1.31
CA PRO A 216 30.93 51.09 -1.56
C PRO A 216 31.30 52.42 -2.23
N THR A 217 32.35 53.08 -1.73
CA THR A 217 32.81 54.40 -2.20
C THR A 217 33.35 54.38 -3.64
N VAL A 218 33.74 53.20 -4.14
CA VAL A 218 34.22 53.00 -5.51
C VAL A 218 33.28 52.02 -6.21
N LYS A 219 32.55 52.48 -7.23
CA LYS A 219 31.69 51.63 -8.07
C LYS A 219 32.53 51.10 -9.23
N GLN A 220 32.61 49.78 -9.34
CA GLN A 220 33.22 49.10 -10.48
C GLN A 220 32.11 48.44 -11.30
N GLU A 221 32.22 48.45 -12.63
CA GLU A 221 31.26 47.77 -13.50
C GLU A 221 31.14 46.29 -13.10
N GLY A 222 29.91 45.77 -13.02
CA GLY A 222 29.63 44.37 -12.67
C GLY A 222 29.64 44.03 -11.17
N LEU A 223 29.84 45.00 -10.27
CA LEU A 223 29.71 44.79 -8.83
C LEU A 223 28.23 44.83 -8.40
N MET A 224 27.74 43.73 -7.82
CA MET A 224 26.43 43.69 -7.16
C MET A 224 26.60 44.07 -5.69
N TRP A 225 25.99 45.17 -5.27
CA TRP A 225 25.96 45.55 -3.85
C TRP A 225 24.61 45.17 -3.24
N ILE A 226 24.65 44.50 -2.08
CA ILE A 226 23.47 44.12 -1.32
C ILE A 226 23.45 44.94 -0.03
N GLU A 227 22.46 45.81 0.11
CA GLU A 227 22.27 46.59 1.33
C GLU A 227 21.75 45.70 2.46
N ILE A 228 22.40 45.76 3.63
CA ILE A 228 21.92 45.10 4.84
C ILE A 228 20.97 46.05 5.54
N ILE A 229 19.67 45.75 5.48
CA ILE A 229 18.61 46.46 6.19
C ILE A 229 18.40 45.73 7.53
N ASP A 230 18.68 46.41 8.65
CA ASP A 230 18.22 45.95 9.98
C ASP A 230 16.70 46.11 10.11
#